data_AF-A0A1I7WZP2-F1
#
_entry.id   AF-A0A1I7WZP2-F1
#
_cell.length_a   1.000
_cell.length_b   1.000
_cell.length_c   1.000
_cell.angle_alpha   90.00
_cell.angle_beta   90.00
_cell.angle_gamma   90.00
#
_symmetry.space_group_name_H-M   'P 1'
#
loop_
_entity.id
_entity.type
_entity.pdbx_description
1 polymer ?
#
loop_
_entity_poly.entity_id
_entity_poly.type
_entity_poly.pdbx_seq_one_letter_code
_entity_poly.pdbx_strand_id
1 'polypeptide(L)'
;MVADKEMRNMIITYESMGVDSDSFGFSMDGNRQQRATKFAALMSERMYKKSQNAEFKHAYTYNDLIISCTYNAKPCNITDFTEFYDPSYGICHMFNYNGQYFSSRAGPLYGLRIVARIDQAKYLPWTEVAGVIISIHEQRE
;
A
#
# COMPACT_ATOMS: atom_id res chain seq x y z
N MET A 1 -7.60 -0.74 -13.89
CA MET A 1 -7.63 0.41 -12.96
C MET A 1 -8.02 1.65 -13.74
N VAL A 2 -9.25 2.15 -13.60
CA VAL A 2 -9.64 3.45 -14.20
C VAL A 2 -9.12 4.54 -13.26
N ALA A 3 -7.87 4.97 -13.48
CA ALA A 3 -7.28 6.01 -12.66
C ALA A 3 -8.04 7.34 -12.85
N ASP A 4 -8.43 7.95 -11.72
CA ASP A 4 -9.05 9.27 -11.63
C ASP A 4 -8.25 10.32 -12.42
N LYS A 5 -8.94 11.23 -13.11
CA LYS A 5 -8.31 12.22 -14.00
C LYS A 5 -7.28 13.09 -13.27
N GLU A 6 -7.54 13.43 -12.00
CA GLU A 6 -6.62 14.24 -11.19
C GLU A 6 -5.44 13.40 -10.70
N MET A 7 -5.65 12.12 -10.38
CA MET A 7 -4.54 11.20 -10.06
C MET A 7 -3.58 11.01 -11.23
N ARG A 8 -4.12 10.86 -12.45
CA ARG A 8 -3.31 10.81 -13.67
C ARG A 8 -2.55 12.11 -13.89
N ASN A 9 -3.18 13.25 -13.63
CA ASN A 9 -2.53 14.55 -13.77
C ASN A 9 -1.32 14.68 -12.84
N MET A 10 -1.42 14.23 -11.58
CA MET A 10 -0.27 14.24 -10.65
C MET A 10 0.90 13.38 -11.14
N ILE A 11 0.62 12.19 -11.69
CA ILE A 11 1.64 11.31 -12.30
C ILE A 11 2.36 12.04 -13.45
N ILE A 12 1.58 12.60 -14.39
CA ILE A 12 2.11 13.34 -15.54
C ILE A 12 2.94 14.55 -15.09
N THR A 13 2.47 15.32 -14.10
CA THR A 13 3.21 16.47 -13.58
C THR A 13 4.54 16.06 -12.94
N TYR A 14 4.59 14.94 -12.21
CA TYR A 14 5.84 14.46 -11.62
C TYR A 14 6.84 14.00 -12.69
N GLU A 15 6.39 13.27 -13.70
CA GLU A 15 7.23 12.73 -14.77
C GLU A 15 7.71 13.81 -15.76
N SER A 16 6.87 14.80 -16.07
CA SER A 16 7.18 15.85 -17.05
C SER A 16 8.14 16.94 -16.55
N MET A 17 8.61 16.86 -15.29
CA MET A 17 9.63 17.74 -14.69
C MET A 17 9.57 19.19 -15.21
N GLY A 18 8.51 19.93 -14.89
CA GLY A 18 8.53 21.40 -14.95
C GLY A 18 7.77 22.10 -16.08
N VAL A 19 6.54 21.67 -16.42
CA VAL A 19 5.69 22.49 -17.30
C VAL A 19 4.92 23.58 -16.54
N ASP A 20 4.79 23.49 -15.21
CA ASP A 20 4.21 24.56 -14.39
C ASP A 20 4.84 24.58 -13.00
N SER A 21 5.51 25.70 -12.66
CA SER A 21 6.18 25.91 -11.36
C SER A 21 5.22 25.90 -10.16
N ASP A 22 3.92 26.04 -10.40
CA ASP A 22 2.87 26.11 -9.37
C ASP A 22 1.78 25.02 -9.54
N SER A 23 2.09 23.91 -10.20
CA SER A 23 1.16 22.78 -10.27
C SER A 23 1.00 22.18 -8.86
N PHE A 24 -0.22 22.26 -8.31
CA PHE A 24 -0.59 21.83 -6.94
C PHE A 24 -0.11 22.71 -5.77
N GLY A 25 0.29 23.96 -6.01
CA GLY A 25 0.48 24.97 -4.95
C GLY A 25 1.76 24.83 -4.11
N PHE A 26 2.76 24.08 -4.61
CA PHE A 26 4.06 23.96 -3.98
C PHE A 26 5.17 24.33 -4.96
N SER A 27 6.17 25.10 -4.50
CA SER A 27 7.40 25.28 -5.28
C SER A 27 8.07 23.93 -5.53
N MET A 28 8.40 23.71 -6.82
CA MET A 28 9.13 22.55 -7.31
C MET A 28 10.65 22.71 -7.17
N ASP A 29 11.14 23.82 -6.59
CA ASP A 29 12.53 24.00 -6.24
C ASP A 29 12.88 23.09 -5.05
N GLY A 30 13.55 21.97 -5.34
CA GLY A 30 13.95 21.01 -4.34
C GLY A 30 14.52 19.72 -4.92
N ASN A 31 15.25 18.98 -4.10
CA ASN A 31 15.82 17.69 -4.50
C ASN A 31 14.69 16.69 -4.85
N ARG A 32 14.99 15.69 -5.69
CA ARG A 32 14.03 14.67 -6.14
C ARG A 32 13.22 14.06 -4.98
N GLN A 33 13.88 13.81 -3.85
CA GLN A 33 13.30 13.24 -2.63
C GLN A 33 12.24 14.17 -2.02
N GLN A 34 12.51 15.47 -1.91
CA GLN A 34 11.55 16.43 -1.35
C GLN A 34 10.29 16.52 -2.23
N ARG A 35 10.46 16.48 -3.55
CA ARG A 35 9.34 16.44 -4.50
C ARG A 35 8.54 15.13 -4.35
N ALA A 36 9.22 14.00 -4.28
CA ALA A 36 8.59 12.69 -4.06
C ALA A 36 7.72 12.70 -2.79
N THR A 37 8.22 13.24 -1.69
CA THR A 37 7.46 13.37 -0.43
C THR A 37 6.20 14.23 -0.59
N LYS A 38 6.30 15.39 -1.27
CA LYS A 38 5.14 16.29 -1.49
C LYS A 38 4.06 15.61 -2.35
N PHE A 39 4.45 14.99 -3.45
CA PHE A 39 3.52 14.28 -4.34
C PHE A 39 2.89 13.06 -3.67
N ALA A 40 3.67 12.32 -2.88
CA ALA A 40 3.14 11.21 -2.09
C ALA A 40 2.06 11.67 -1.10
N ALA A 41 2.27 12.81 -0.42
CA ALA A 41 1.29 13.39 0.50
C ALA A 41 0.01 13.89 -0.18
N LEU A 42 0.13 14.53 -1.35
CA LEU A 42 -1.04 14.94 -2.15
C LEU A 42 -1.85 13.74 -2.64
N MET A 43 -1.15 12.69 -3.07
CA MET A 43 -1.77 11.46 -3.56
C MET A 43 -2.44 10.70 -2.43
N SER A 44 -1.82 10.59 -1.25
CA SER A 44 -2.40 9.90 -0.10
C SER A 44 -3.72 10.55 0.35
N GLU A 45 -3.78 11.88 0.41
CA GLU A 45 -5.00 12.60 0.77
C GLU A 45 -6.13 12.33 -0.24
N ARG A 46 -5.81 12.38 -1.53
CA ARG A 46 -6.80 12.15 -2.60
C ARG A 46 -7.27 10.70 -2.64
N MET A 47 -6.34 9.76 -2.49
CA MET A 47 -6.64 8.34 -2.42
C MET A 47 -7.51 8.02 -1.19
N TYR A 48 -7.25 8.64 -0.04
CA TYR A 48 -8.09 8.51 1.16
C TYR A 48 -9.51 9.07 0.96
N LYS A 49 -9.64 10.24 0.34
CA LYS A 49 -10.98 10.80 0.02
C LYS A 49 -11.78 9.89 -0.92
N LYS A 50 -11.10 9.23 -1.86
CA LYS A 50 -11.74 8.32 -2.81
C LYS A 50 -11.97 6.92 -2.25
N SER A 51 -11.18 6.45 -1.28
CA SER A 51 -11.34 5.13 -0.66
C SER A 51 -12.67 4.97 0.09
N GLN A 52 -13.29 6.08 0.50
CA GLN A 52 -14.64 6.07 1.08
C GLN A 52 -15.73 5.65 0.07
N ASN A 53 -15.43 5.66 -1.22
CA ASN A 53 -16.31 5.09 -2.24
C ASN A 53 -15.99 3.61 -2.44
N ALA A 54 -16.92 2.73 -2.08
CA ALA A 54 -16.78 1.27 -2.17
C ALA A 54 -16.50 0.75 -3.60
N GLU A 55 -16.80 1.54 -4.63
CA GLU A 55 -16.53 1.17 -6.03
C GLU A 55 -15.07 1.43 -6.45
N PHE A 56 -14.33 2.23 -5.68
CA PHE A 56 -13.00 2.70 -6.05
C PHE A 56 -11.89 1.77 -5.51
N LYS A 57 -11.36 0.92 -6.39
CA LYS A 57 -10.21 0.05 -6.11
C LYS A 57 -8.92 0.63 -6.70
N HIS A 58 -8.15 1.34 -5.88
CA HIS A 58 -6.94 2.08 -6.29
C HIS A 58 -5.64 1.55 -5.68
N ALA A 59 -5.70 0.54 -4.83
CA ALA A 59 -4.53 -0.09 -4.21
C ALA A 59 -4.52 -1.61 -4.47
N TYR A 60 -3.41 -2.25 -4.11
CA TYR A 60 -3.24 -3.69 -4.23
C TYR A 60 -4.25 -4.44 -3.37
N THR A 61 -4.99 -5.37 -3.97
CA THR A 61 -5.87 -6.28 -3.22
C THR A 61 -5.07 -7.46 -2.67
N TYR A 62 -5.71 -8.27 -1.83
CA TYR A 62 -5.08 -9.48 -1.26
C TYR A 62 -4.48 -10.37 -2.35
N ASN A 63 -5.21 -10.60 -3.45
CA ASN A 63 -4.78 -11.46 -4.55
C ASN A 63 -3.67 -10.83 -5.40
N ASP A 64 -3.52 -9.51 -5.36
CA ASP A 64 -2.42 -8.84 -6.04
C ASP A 64 -1.11 -8.96 -5.25
N LEU A 65 -1.21 -8.94 -3.90
CA LEU A 65 -0.07 -8.90 -2.99
C LEU A 65 0.35 -10.28 -2.46
N ILE A 66 -0.57 -11.15 -2.04
CA ILE A 66 -0.27 -12.41 -1.34
C ILE A 66 -0.40 -13.58 -2.31
N ILE A 67 0.72 -14.25 -2.61
CA ILE A 67 0.77 -15.46 -3.46
C ILE A 67 0.43 -16.70 -2.64
N SER A 68 0.99 -16.81 -1.44
CA SER A 68 0.73 -17.95 -0.56
C SER A 68 0.83 -17.55 0.91
N CYS A 69 -0.03 -18.14 1.73
CA CYS A 69 -0.07 -17.95 3.18
C CYS A 69 -0.12 -19.31 3.88
N THR A 70 0.73 -19.50 4.89
CA THR A 70 0.59 -20.63 5.81
C THR A 70 0.83 -20.18 7.25
N TYR A 71 0.05 -20.72 8.19
CA TYR A 71 0.24 -20.56 9.62
C TYR A 71 0.18 -21.94 10.28
N ASN A 72 1.15 -22.25 11.15
CA ASN A 72 1.21 -23.55 11.82
C ASN A 72 1.13 -24.75 10.83
N ALA A 73 1.90 -24.66 9.73
CA ALA A 73 1.89 -25.61 8.62
C ALA A 73 0.51 -25.83 7.93
N LYS A 74 -0.49 -24.99 8.20
CA LYS A 74 -1.80 -25.03 7.54
C LYS A 74 -1.95 -23.84 6.60
N PRO A 75 -2.62 -23.99 5.45
CA PRO A 75 -2.90 -22.87 4.56
C PRO A 75 -3.82 -21.86 5.27
N CYS A 76 -3.52 -20.57 5.10
CA CYS A 76 -4.42 -19.47 5.42
C CYS A 76 -4.91 -18.82 4.11
N ASN A 77 -6.06 -18.16 4.17
CA ASN A 77 -6.72 -17.55 3.02
C ASN A 77 -7.10 -16.09 3.33
N ILE A 78 -7.73 -15.41 2.36
CA ILE A 78 -8.17 -14.02 2.51
C ILE A 78 -9.12 -13.79 3.70
N THR A 79 -9.90 -14.79 4.13
CA THR A 79 -10.84 -14.65 5.26
C THR A 79 -10.15 -14.59 6.62
N ASP A 80 -8.87 -14.97 6.67
CA ASP A 80 -8.02 -14.87 7.85
C ASP A 80 -7.38 -13.47 8.03
N PHE A 81 -7.62 -12.59 7.05
CA PHE A 81 -7.10 -11.24 7.02
C PHE A 81 -8.23 -10.22 7.13
N THR A 82 -7.96 -9.14 7.84
CA THR A 82 -8.79 -7.94 7.85
C THR A 82 -8.13 -6.87 7.00
N GLU A 83 -8.88 -6.26 6.10
CA GLU A 83 -8.40 -5.14 5.29
C GLU A 83 -8.55 -3.84 6.06
N PHE A 84 -7.52 -3.00 6.05
CA PHE A 84 -7.63 -1.61 6.48
C PHE A 84 -6.94 -0.70 5.47
N TYR A 85 -7.41 0.54 5.39
CA TYR A 85 -6.85 1.53 4.50
C TYR A 85 -5.90 2.44 5.26
N ASP A 86 -4.62 2.42 4.88
CA ASP A 86 -3.61 3.37 5.32
C ASP A 86 -3.44 4.47 4.25
N PRO A 87 -3.51 5.76 4.62
CA PRO A 87 -3.31 6.84 3.65
C PRO A 87 -1.95 6.77 2.93
N SER A 88 -0.89 6.35 3.62
CA SER A 88 0.48 6.33 3.10
C SER A 88 0.77 5.09 2.26
N TYR A 89 0.19 3.94 2.62
CA TYR A 89 0.53 2.64 2.03
C TYR A 89 -0.60 1.98 1.21
N GLY A 90 -1.81 2.55 1.23
CA GLY A 90 -2.96 2.02 0.52
C GLY A 90 -3.70 0.94 1.32
N ILE A 91 -4.11 -0.15 0.67
CA ILE A 91 -4.79 -1.26 1.34
C ILE A 91 -3.74 -2.15 2.01
N CYS A 92 -3.89 -2.31 3.31
CA CYS A 92 -3.07 -3.17 4.15
C CYS A 92 -3.91 -4.39 4.59
N HIS A 93 -3.24 -5.55 4.71
CA HIS A 93 -3.87 -6.81 5.11
C HIS A 93 -3.33 -7.27 6.47
N MET A 94 -4.20 -7.33 7.47
CA MET A 94 -3.86 -7.71 8.83
C MET A 94 -4.25 -9.15 9.12
N PHE A 95 -3.26 -10.02 9.30
CA PHE A 95 -3.49 -11.39 9.74
C PHE A 95 -3.91 -11.41 11.22
N ASN A 96 -4.91 -12.22 11.55
CA ASN A 96 -5.28 -12.53 12.94
C ASN A 96 -5.69 -11.32 13.80
N TYR A 97 -6.31 -10.30 13.22
CA TYR A 97 -6.80 -9.13 13.97
C TYR A 97 -7.76 -9.50 15.11
N ASN A 98 -8.61 -10.51 14.89
CA ASN A 98 -9.61 -10.96 15.85
C ASN A 98 -9.06 -11.93 16.92
N GLY A 99 -7.79 -12.33 16.85
CA GLY A 99 -7.16 -13.22 17.83
C GLY A 99 -7.66 -14.67 17.78
N GLN A 100 -7.89 -15.22 16.59
CA GLN A 100 -8.31 -16.62 16.40
C GLN A 100 -7.13 -17.59 16.24
N TYR A 101 -5.95 -17.07 15.90
CA TYR A 101 -4.72 -17.85 15.69
C TYR A 101 -3.77 -17.71 16.88
N PHE A 102 -3.36 -18.86 17.43
CA PHE A 102 -2.46 -18.94 18.57
C PHE A 102 -1.28 -19.87 18.25
N SER A 103 -0.09 -19.48 18.72
CA SER A 103 1.12 -20.29 18.58
C SER A 103 1.54 -20.82 19.95
N SER A 104 1.69 -22.14 20.04
CA SER A 104 2.23 -22.84 21.22
C SER A 104 3.64 -23.39 20.98
N ARG A 105 4.17 -23.28 19.75
CA ARG A 105 5.46 -23.83 19.34
C ARG A 105 6.29 -22.76 18.63
N ALA A 106 7.51 -22.58 19.09
CA ALA A 106 8.49 -21.77 18.39
C ALA A 106 8.99 -22.49 17.13
N GLY A 107 9.28 -21.72 16.08
CA GLY A 107 9.92 -22.20 14.86
C GLY A 107 9.29 -21.66 13.57
N PRO A 108 10.07 -21.53 12.49
CA PRO A 108 9.63 -20.89 11.25
C PRO A 108 8.55 -21.66 10.47
N LEU A 109 8.35 -22.95 10.79
CA LEU A 109 7.26 -23.76 10.24
C LEU A 109 5.93 -23.52 10.98
N TYR A 110 6.02 -23.18 12.27
CA TYR A 110 4.86 -23.05 13.16
C TYR A 110 4.32 -21.61 13.23
N GLY A 111 5.09 -20.63 12.75
CA GLY A 111 4.66 -19.23 12.62
C GLY A 111 3.89 -18.92 11.33
N LEU A 112 3.66 -17.63 11.10
CA LEU A 112 3.11 -17.09 9.86
C LEU A 112 4.20 -17.08 8.78
N ARG A 113 3.88 -17.63 7.60
CA ARG A 113 4.74 -17.61 6.41
C ARG A 113 3.92 -17.06 5.26
N ILE A 114 4.43 -16.00 4.65
CA ILE A 114 3.80 -15.32 3.52
C ILE A 114 4.80 -15.26 2.37
N VAL A 115 4.33 -15.53 1.16
CA VAL A 115 5.05 -15.18 -0.08
C VAL A 115 4.27 -14.04 -0.71
N ALA A 116 4.91 -12.87 -0.81
CA ALA A 116 4.32 -11.67 -1.38
C ALA A 116 4.83 -11.40 -2.80
N ARG A 117 3.98 -10.82 -3.64
CA ARG A 117 4.29 -10.33 -4.98
C ARG A 117 4.47 -8.83 -4.95
N ILE A 118 5.54 -8.36 -5.60
CA ILE A 118 5.79 -6.94 -5.79
C ILE A 118 5.83 -6.66 -7.29
N ASP A 119 4.89 -5.85 -7.78
CA ASP A 119 4.80 -5.47 -9.19
C ASP A 119 5.33 -4.04 -9.40
N GLN A 120 6.64 -3.92 -9.58
CA GLN A 120 7.31 -2.62 -9.72
C GLN A 120 6.82 -1.82 -10.94
N ALA A 121 6.29 -2.49 -11.97
CA ALA A 121 5.75 -1.80 -13.15
C ALA A 121 4.47 -1.00 -12.84
N LYS A 122 3.80 -1.28 -11.72
CA LYS A 122 2.61 -0.57 -11.25
C LYS A 122 2.89 0.44 -10.14
N TYR A 123 4.16 0.67 -9.81
CA TYR A 123 4.54 1.62 -8.79
C TYR A 123 4.27 3.06 -9.23
N LEU A 124 4.06 3.93 -8.25
CA LEU A 124 4.00 5.35 -8.51
C LEU A 124 5.42 5.86 -8.82
N PRO A 125 5.58 6.84 -9.73
CA PRO A 125 6.92 7.29 -10.16
C PRO A 125 7.82 7.87 -9.05
N TRP A 126 7.20 8.32 -7.95
CA TRP A 126 7.89 8.83 -6.76
C TRP A 126 8.21 7.75 -5.71
N THR A 127 7.83 6.50 -5.94
CA THR A 127 8.18 5.39 -5.03
C THR A 127 9.64 4.98 -5.27
N GLU A 128 10.53 5.33 -4.33
CA GLU A 128 11.97 5.05 -4.47
C GLU A 128 12.37 3.63 -4.04
N VAL A 129 11.60 3.00 -3.15
CA VAL A 129 11.94 1.69 -2.56
C VAL A 129 10.95 0.62 -3.01
N ALA A 130 11.48 -0.49 -3.53
CA ALA A 130 10.71 -1.68 -3.85
C ALA A 130 10.72 -2.66 -2.67
N GLY A 131 9.55 -2.94 -2.11
CA GLY A 131 9.43 -3.78 -0.92
C GLY A 131 8.00 -3.98 -0.46
N VAL A 132 7.88 -4.67 0.67
CA VAL A 132 6.64 -4.77 1.46
C VAL A 132 6.96 -4.25 2.84
N ILE A 133 6.01 -3.50 3.43
CA ILE A 133 6.11 -3.02 4.79
C ILE A 133 5.29 -3.96 5.68
N ILE A 134 5.88 -4.36 6.80
CA ILE A 134 5.26 -5.26 7.78
C ILE A 134 5.32 -4.56 9.13
N SER A 135 4.17 -4.47 9.79
CA SER A 135 4.06 -4.02 11.18
C SER A 135 3.56 -5.17 12.04
N ILE A 136 4.07 -5.27 13.27
CA ILE A 136 3.63 -6.23 14.28
C ILE A 136 3.08 -5.41 15.43
N HIS A 137 1.84 -5.66 15.79
CA HIS A 137 1.09 -4.91 16.79
C HIS A 137 0.12 -5.84 17.55
N GLU A 138 -0.49 -5.33 18.61
CA GLU A 138 -1.44 -6.11 19.42
C GLU A 138 -2.77 -6.32 18.68
N GLN A 139 -3.56 -7.32 19.10
CA GLN A 139 -4.88 -7.51 18.50
C GLN A 139 -5.80 -6.34 18.82
N ARG A 140 -6.62 -5.93 17.84
CA ARG A 140 -7.58 -4.82 17.96
C ARG A 140 -6.96 -3.43 18.17
N GLU A 141 -5.68 -3.29 17.86
CA GLU A 141 -5.03 -1.99 17.67
C GLU A 141 -5.28 -1.44 16.26
#